data_AF-A0A3D5L3F8-F1
#
_entry.id   AF-A0A3D5L3F8-F1
#
_cell.length_a   1.000
_cell.length_b   1.000
_cell.length_c   1.000
_cell.angle_alpha   90.00
_cell.angle_beta   90.00
_cell.angle_gamma   90.00
#
_symmetry.space_group_name_H-M   'P 1'
#
loop_
_entity.id
_entity.type
_entity.pdbx_description
1 polymer ?
#
loop_
_entity_poly.entity_id
_entity_poly.type
_entity_poly.pdbx_seq_one_letter_code
_entity_poly.pdbx_strand_id
1 'polypeptide(L)' 'MNNSQYVRLACAFEDPEKTITRLRVQYKKQERLGAHLTPVLYERENGGLLVNIVDDAKEGCAVVELSYE' A
#
# COMPACT_ATOMS: atom_id res chain seq x y z
N MET A 1 6.46 -6.21 -11.92
CA MET A 1 6.71 -4.94 -11.23
C MET A 1 7.84 -5.10 -10.22
N ASN A 2 8.52 -4.00 -9.91
CA ASN A 2 9.49 -3.89 -8.84
C ASN A 2 8.75 -3.67 -7.50
N ASN A 3 9.23 -4.31 -6.43
CA ASN A 3 8.67 -4.20 -5.09
C ASN A 3 8.49 -2.75 -4.59
N SER A 4 9.42 -1.86 -4.92
CA SER A 4 9.34 -0.43 -4.58
C SER A 4 8.15 0.30 -5.22
N GLN A 5 7.59 -0.21 -6.33
CA GLN A 5 6.43 0.41 -6.99
C GLN A 5 5.16 0.25 -6.15
N TYR A 6 4.98 -0.88 -5.47
CA TYR A 6 3.86 -1.07 -4.53
C TYR A 6 3.94 -0.07 -3.38
N VAL A 7 5.15 0.17 -2.86
CA VAL A 7 5.36 1.14 -1.77
C VAL A 7 5.05 2.56 -2.24
N ARG A 8 5.58 2.97 -3.40
CA ARG A 8 5.30 4.29 -3.98
C ARG A 8 3.80 4.51 -4.22
N LEU A 9 3.10 3.48 -4.70
CA LEU A 9 1.67 3.54 -4.91
C LEU A 9 0.91 3.74 -3.58
N ALA A 10 1.33 3.08 -2.50
CA ALA A 10 0.72 3.26 -1.18
C ALA A 10 1.02 4.65 -0.58
N CYS A 11 2.26 5.14 -0.69
CA CYS A 11 2.65 6.48 -0.23
C CYS A 11 1.93 7.61 -0.95
N ALA A 12 1.39 7.37 -2.15
CA ALA A 12 0.55 8.37 -2.83
C ALA A 12 -0.75 8.72 -2.06
N PHE A 13 -1.09 7.94 -1.02
CA PHE A 13 -2.25 8.14 -0.16
C PHE A 13 -1.88 8.49 1.27
N GLU A 14 -0.60 8.75 1.56
CA GLU A 14 -0.19 9.16 2.90
C GLU A 14 -0.76 10.53 3.27
N ASP A 15 -0.85 10.80 4.58
CA ASP A 15 -1.22 12.12 5.08
C ASP A 15 0.01 13.05 5.02
N PRO A 16 -0.01 14.11 4.18
CA PRO A 16 1.15 14.97 3.98
C PRO A 16 1.48 15.83 5.20
N GLU A 17 0.55 15.98 6.15
CA GLU A 17 0.77 16.74 7.39
C GLU A 17 1.40 15.89 8.50
N LYS A 18 1.56 14.58 8.26
CA LYS A 18 2.11 13.63 9.23
C LYS A 18 3.44 13.04 8.76
N THR A 19 4.32 12.77 9.72
CA THR A 19 5.59 12.08 9.44
C THR A 19 5.40 10.57 9.59
N ILE A 20 5.76 9.79 8.57
CA ILE A 20 5.78 8.32 8.67
C ILE A 20 6.91 7.90 9.61
N THR A 21 6.56 7.29 10.74
CA THR A 21 7.51 6.74 11.72
C THR A 21 7.82 5.27 11.47
N ARG A 22 6.91 4.55 10.80
CA ARG A 22 7.09 3.15 10.44
C ARG A 22 6.37 2.78 9.17
N LEU A 23 7.07 2.06 8.29
CA LEU A 23 6.51 1.45 7.10
C LEU A 23 6.74 -0.07 7.15
N ARG A 24 5.69 -0.86 6.94
CA ARG A 24 5.78 -2.32 6.77
C ARG A 24 5.13 -2.72 5.46
N VAL A 25 5.69 -3.73 4.81
CA VAL A 25 5.13 -4.27 3.55
C VAL A 25 5.08 -5.78 3.61
N GLN A 26 3.96 -6.34 3.17
CA GLN A 26 3.82 -7.75 2.87
C GLN A 26 3.55 -7.90 1.37
N TYR A 27 4.49 -8.52 0.66
CA TYR A 27 4.31 -8.89 -0.76
C TYR A 27 3.66 -10.27 -0.83
N LYS A 28 2.58 -10.39 -1.60
CA LYS A 28 1.77 -11.62 -1.71
C LYS A 28 1.86 -12.23 -3.11
N LYS A 29 1.73 -11.40 -4.14
CA LYS A 29 1.71 -11.83 -5.55
C LYS A 29 2.51 -10.85 -6.41
N GLN A 30 3.30 -11.39 -7.33
CA GLN A 30 4.10 -10.60 -8.26
C GLN A 30 3.31 -10.31 -9.53
N GLU A 31 3.15 -9.03 -9.85
CA GLU A 31 2.42 -8.59 -11.03
C GLU A 31 3.34 -8.30 -12.23
N ARG A 32 2.78 -8.42 -13.43
CA ARG A 32 3.48 -8.17 -14.69
C ARG A 32 3.21 -6.75 -15.21
N LEU A 33 4.00 -6.30 -16.16
CA LEU A 33 3.75 -5.02 -16.84
C LEU A 33 2.38 -5.07 -17.52
N GLY A 34 1.60 -3.99 -17.40
CA GLY A 34 0.24 -3.90 -17.94
C GLY A 34 -0.86 -4.37 -16.99
N ALA A 35 -0.52 -4.87 -15.80
CA ALA A 35 -1.51 -5.14 -14.76
C ALA A 35 -2.12 -3.82 -14.24
N HIS A 36 -3.44 -3.79 -14.09
CA HIS A 36 -4.12 -2.72 -13.37
C HIS A 36 -4.17 -3.07 -11.89
N LEU A 37 -3.85 -2.07 -11.06
CA LEU A 37 -3.79 -2.23 -9.61
C LEU A 37 -4.70 -1.20 -8.96
N THR A 38 -5.51 -1.68 -8.02
CA THR A 38 -6.44 -0.86 -7.25
C THR A 38 -5.98 -0.82 -5.79
N PRO A 39 -5.61 0.35 -5.27
CA PRO A 39 -5.37 0.54 -3.84
C PRO A 39 -6.70 0.56 -3.07
N VAL A 40 -6.79 -0.23 -2.00
CA VAL A 40 -7.91 -0.24 -1.06
C VAL A 40 -7.38 0.24 0.29
N LEU A 41 -7.94 1.34 0.78
CA LEU A 41 -7.45 2.06 1.96
C LEU A 41 -8.26 1.67 3.21
N TYR A 42 -7.55 1.51 4.32
CA TYR A 42 -8.14 1.29 5.64
C TYR A 42 -7.44 2.21 6.65
N GLU A 43 -8.21 3.08 7.29
CA GLU A 43 -7.73 3.82 8.45
C GLU A 43 -7.71 2.89 9.67
N ARG A 44 -6.64 2.98 10.45
CA ARG A 44 -6.47 2.20 11.67
C ARG A 44 -6.84 3.06 12.88
N GLU A 45 -7.30 2.41 13.95
CA GLU A 45 -7.71 3.09 15.19
C GLU A 45 -6.64 4.01 15.79
N ASN A 46 -5.37 3.75 15.52
CA ASN A 46 -4.24 4.57 15.96
C ASN A 46 -3.86 5.69 14.97
N GLY A 47 -4.72 6.03 14.01
CA GLY A 47 -4.46 7.02 12.96
C GLY A 47 -3.51 6.57 11.86
N GLY A 48 -3.05 5.31 11.88
CA GLY A 48 -2.24 4.74 10.81
C GLY A 48 -3.05 4.41 9.56
N LEU A 49 -2.37 4.23 8.43
CA LEU A 49 -2.98 3.86 7.15
C LEU A 49 -2.53 2.46 6.73
N LEU A 50 -3.47 1.63 6.32
CA LEU A 50 -3.20 0.36 5.66
C LEU A 50 -3.72 0.40 4.23
N VAL A 51 -2.84 0.11 3.27
CA VAL A 51 -3.15 0.07 1.84
C VAL A 51 -3.02 -1.36 1.34
N ASN A 52 -4.15 -1.98 1.00
CA ASN A 52 -4.17 -3.27 0.32
C ASN A 52 -4.23 -3.04 -1.20
N ILE A 53 -3.17 -3.41 -1.91
CA ILE A 53 -3.09 -3.27 -3.35
C ILE A 53 -3.59 -4.56 -3.98
N VAL A 54 -4.67 -4.48 -4.75
CA VAL A 54 -5.30 -5.62 -5.42
C VAL A 54 -5.23 -5.51 -6.93
N ASP A 55 -5.32 -6.63 -7.63
CA ASP A 55 -5.48 -6.67 -9.09
C ASP A 55 -6.96 -6.59 -9.51
N ASP A 56 -7.23 -6.70 -10.81
CA ASP A 56 -8.59 -6.70 -11.39
C ASP A 56 -9.45 -7.89 -10.91
N ALA A 57 -8.83 -8.99 -10.49
CA ALA A 57 -9.52 -10.13 -9.87
C ALA A 57 -9.78 -9.92 -8.37
N LYS A 58 -9.41 -8.76 -7.82
CA LYS A 58 -9.43 -8.41 -6.40
C LYS A 58 -8.52 -9.28 -5.54
N GLU A 59 -7.51 -9.92 -6.14
CA GLU A 59 -6.50 -10.67 -5.42
C GLU A 59 -5.46 -9.71 -4.84
N GLY A 60 -5.11 -9.90 -3.57
CA GLY A 60 -4.13 -9.08 -2.87
C GLY A 60 -2.72 -9.30 -3.42
N CYS A 61 -2.14 -8.24 -4.02
CA CYS A 61 -0.78 -8.23 -4.54
C CYS A 61 0.24 -7.84 -3.47
N ALA A 62 -0.04 -6.78 -2.71
CA ALA A 62 0.77 -6.34 -1.60
C ALA A 62 -0.07 -5.60 -0.56
N VAL A 63 0.34 -5.62 0.70
CA VAL A 63 -0.24 -4.81 1.77
C VAL A 63 0.86 -3.92 2.34
N VAL A 64 0.59 -2.62 2.41
CA VAL A 64 1.50 -1.62 2.98
C VAL A 64 0.84 -1.02 4.21
N GLU A 65 1.56 -0.97 5.33
CA GLU A 65 1.14 -0.34 6.57
C GLU A 65 2.03 0.87 6.84
N LEU A 66 1.42 2.04 6.96
CA LEU A 66 2.04 3.31 7.33
C LEU A 66 1.58 3.67 8.74
N SER A 67 2.53 3.89 9.64
CA SER A 67 2.29 4.47 10.95
C SER A 67 2.89 5.87 11.00
N TYR A 68 2.19 6.77 11.66
CA TYR A 68 2.58 8.18 11.80
C TYR A 68 2.98 8.49 13.24
N GLU A 69 3.59 9.66 13.45
CA GLU A 69 3.73 10.30 14.77
C GLU A 69 2.42 10.93 15.23
#